data_AF-A0A2N2P2P3-F1
#
_entry.id   AF-A0A2N2P2P3-F1
#
_cell.length_a   1.000
_cell.length_b   1.000
_cell.length_c   1.000
_cell.angle_alpha   90.00
_cell.angle_beta   90.00
_cell.angle_gamma   90.00
#
_symmetry.space_group_name_H-M   'P 1'
#
loop_
_entity.id
_entity.type
_entity.pdbx_description
1 polymer ?
#
loop_
_entity_poly.entity_id
_entity_poly.type
_entity_poly.pdbx_seq_one_letter_code
_entity_poly.pdbx_strand_id
1 'polypeptide(L)'
;MMQTKNTQFARQIRNGWLLLTGGVLLMLVGWLLGQFAPAVQMNTKLIIAVGLVMAGGAGGTLVKYLTARRYDEAAREVKLEQTDERRQMIRAQAGSKAFEITIAFSCLALLVYSFTSAHTTQFDALWAYLAFMVVVPLAVYIAFLIHYDHRF
;
A
#
# COMPACT_ATOMS: atom_id res chain seq x y z
N MET A 1 -32.06 -2.51 -6.93
CA MET A 1 -30.72 -3.05 -6.59
C MET A 1 -29.53 -2.10 -6.90
N MET A 2 -29.73 -0.79 -7.12
CA MET A 2 -28.62 0.17 -7.35
C MET A 2 -28.12 0.85 -6.06
N GLN A 3 -28.94 1.00 -5.00
CA GLN A 3 -28.55 1.74 -3.79
C GLN A 3 -27.54 1.03 -2.89
N THR A 4 -27.49 -0.30 -2.87
CA THR A 4 -26.53 -1.07 -2.04
C THR A 4 -25.10 -1.04 -2.57
N LYS A 5 -24.88 -0.65 -3.84
CA LYS A 5 -23.55 -0.60 -4.45
C LYS A 5 -22.75 0.62 -3.99
N ASN A 6 -23.42 1.78 -3.85
CA ASN A 6 -22.76 3.01 -3.40
C ASN A 6 -22.23 2.92 -1.96
N THR A 7 -22.91 2.15 -1.10
CA THR A 7 -22.50 2.01 0.31
C THR A 7 -21.28 1.10 0.48
N GLN A 8 -21.08 0.10 -0.39
CA GLN A 8 -19.91 -0.78 -0.33
C GLN A 8 -18.62 -0.07 -0.78
N PHE A 9 -18.67 0.66 -1.90
CA PHE A 9 -17.54 1.49 -2.34
C PHE A 9 -17.20 2.58 -1.30
N ALA A 10 -18.21 3.25 -0.75
CA ALA A 10 -18.00 4.26 0.30
C ALA A 10 -17.36 3.67 1.57
N ARG A 11 -17.74 2.45 1.96
CA ARG A 11 -17.15 1.75 3.11
C ARG A 11 -15.70 1.35 2.86
N GLN A 12 -15.37 0.85 1.67
CA GLN A 12 -14.00 0.51 1.30
C GLN A 12 -13.10 1.75 1.22
N ILE A 13 -13.60 2.85 0.65
CA ILE A 13 -12.88 4.13 0.64
C ILE A 13 -12.65 4.63 2.07
N ARG A 14 -13.66 4.60 2.94
CA ARG A 14 -13.50 5.01 4.35
C ARG A 14 -12.47 4.15 5.09
N ASN A 15 -12.54 2.83 4.93
CA ASN A 15 -11.59 1.91 5.54
C ASN A 15 -10.17 2.13 5.01
N GLY A 16 -10.01 2.40 3.71
CA GLY A 16 -8.71 2.74 3.14
C GLY A 16 -8.16 4.05 3.72
N TRP A 17 -8.99 5.08 3.91
CA TRP A 17 -8.57 6.33 4.56
C TRP A 17 -8.13 6.11 6.01
N LEU A 18 -8.86 5.29 6.77
CA LEU A 18 -8.49 4.92 8.14
C LEU A 18 -7.16 4.15 8.18
N LEU A 19 -6.94 3.22 7.26
CA LEU A 19 -5.70 2.46 7.18
C LEU A 19 -4.51 3.33 6.73
N LEU A 20 -4.74 4.25 5.79
CA LEU A 20 -3.71 5.18 5.30
C LEU A 20 -3.29 6.15 6.40
N THR A 21 -4.28 6.80 7.05
CA THR A 21 -4.01 7.70 8.17
C THR A 21 -3.33 6.98 9.34
N GLY A 22 -3.77 5.77 9.68
CA GLY A 22 -3.12 4.93 10.69
C GLY A 22 -1.68 4.57 10.33
N GLY A 23 -1.41 4.20 9.07
CA GLY A 23 -0.06 3.90 8.59
C GLY A 23 0.87 5.12 8.64
N VAL A 24 0.40 6.29 8.23
CA VAL A 24 1.16 7.55 8.29
C VAL A 24 1.43 7.95 9.75
N LEU A 25 0.45 7.79 10.65
CA LEU A 25 0.64 8.04 12.07
C LEU A 25 1.69 7.10 12.66
N LEU A 26 1.70 5.82 12.30
CA LEU A 26 2.74 4.87 12.74
C LEU A 26 4.13 5.28 12.26
N MET A 27 4.26 5.74 11.01
CA MET A 27 5.53 6.25 10.50
C MET A 27 6.00 7.49 11.28
N LEU A 28 5.10 8.43 11.56
CA LEU A 28 5.41 9.63 12.35
C LEU A 28 5.80 9.28 13.79
N VAL A 29 5.06 8.39 14.44
CA VAL A 29 5.34 7.94 15.81
C VAL A 29 6.68 7.22 15.88
N GLY A 30 6.98 6.34 14.92
CA GLY A 30 8.29 5.70 14.84
C GLY A 30 9.40 6.74 14.68
N TRP A 31 9.26 7.67 13.74
CA TRP A 31 10.25 8.72 13.52
C TRP A 31 10.48 9.59 14.77
N LEU A 32 9.41 10.01 15.45
CA LEU A 32 9.49 10.80 16.68
C LEU A 32 10.14 10.02 17.83
N LEU A 33 9.82 8.73 17.99
CA LEU A 33 10.45 7.87 19.01
C LEU A 33 11.95 7.73 18.76
N GLY A 34 12.38 7.59 17.51
CA GLY A 34 13.80 7.54 17.15
C GLY A 34 14.55 8.82 17.50
N GLN A 35 13.91 9.99 17.36
CA GLN A 35 14.55 11.29 17.56
C GLN A 35 14.55 11.75 19.03
N PHE A 36 13.43 11.56 19.74
CA PHE A 36 13.22 12.12 21.08
C PHE A 36 13.38 11.11 22.22
N ALA A 37 13.34 9.81 21.92
CA ALA A 37 13.44 8.75 22.91
C ALA A 37 14.41 7.63 22.50
N PRO A 38 15.67 7.93 22.12
CA PRO A 38 16.63 6.91 21.68
C PRO A 38 17.00 5.90 22.78
N ALA A 39 16.71 6.23 24.05
CA ALA A 39 16.90 5.35 25.20
C ALA A 39 15.82 4.24 25.31
N VAL A 40 14.68 4.42 24.65
CA VAL A 40 13.68 3.36 24.55
C VAL A 40 14.18 2.38 23.51
N GLN A 41 14.61 1.19 23.94
CA GLN A 41 15.08 0.09 23.06
C GLN A 41 13.95 -0.49 22.19
N MET A 42 12.95 0.31 21.82
CA MET A 42 11.93 -0.05 20.85
C MET A 42 12.53 -0.05 19.46
N ASN A 43 12.14 -1.07 18.70
CA ASN A 43 12.54 -1.22 17.32
C ASN A 43 11.76 -0.23 16.44
N THR A 44 12.23 1.02 16.41
CA THR A 44 11.69 2.11 15.63
C THR A 44 11.62 1.79 14.12
N LYS A 45 12.59 1.03 13.60
CA LYS A 45 12.61 0.57 12.20
C LYS A 45 11.38 -0.27 11.86
N LEU A 46 11.00 -1.18 12.76
CA LEU A 46 9.84 -2.04 12.55
C LEU A 46 8.53 -1.25 12.58
N ILE A 47 8.40 -0.27 13.48
CA ILE A 47 7.21 0.59 13.55
C ILE A 47 7.03 1.36 12.23
N ILE A 48 8.12 1.92 11.70
CA ILE A 48 8.09 2.65 10.43
C ILE A 48 7.83 1.70 9.26
N ALA A 49 8.46 0.52 9.24
CA ALA A 49 8.23 -0.48 8.18
C ALA A 49 6.78 -0.97 8.15
N VAL A 50 6.18 -1.24 9.32
CA VAL A 50 4.75 -1.59 9.43
C VAL A 50 3.88 -0.43 8.96
N GLY A 51 4.18 0.79 9.38
CA GLY A 51 3.48 1.99 8.91
C GLY A 51 3.55 2.15 7.39
N LEU A 52 4.72 1.88 6.80
CA LEU A 52 4.94 1.93 5.36
C LEU A 52 4.10 0.91 4.59
N VAL A 53 4.10 -0.35 5.04
CA VAL A 53 3.31 -1.43 4.42
C VAL A 53 1.82 -1.13 4.52
N MET A 54 1.38 -0.65 5.68
CA MET A 54 -0.02 -0.31 5.94
C MET A 54 -0.47 0.89 5.09
N ALA A 55 0.31 1.97 5.06
CA ALA A 55 0.01 3.16 4.28
C ALA A 55 0.08 2.88 2.76
N GLY A 56 1.08 2.12 2.32
CA GLY A 56 1.25 1.73 0.93
C GLY A 56 0.10 0.86 0.42
N GLY A 57 -0.23 -0.21 1.14
CA GLY A 57 -1.34 -1.09 0.79
C GLY A 57 -2.70 -0.38 0.80
N ALA A 58 -2.91 0.49 1.80
CA ALA A 58 -4.11 1.32 1.88
C ALA A 58 -4.16 2.32 0.72
N GLY A 59 -3.06 2.99 0.38
CA GLY A 59 -2.98 3.93 -0.74
C GLY A 59 -3.32 3.28 -2.08
N GLY A 60 -2.70 2.14 -2.40
CA GLY A 60 -2.98 1.43 -3.65
C GLY A 60 -4.44 0.99 -3.78
N THR A 61 -5.02 0.47 -2.70
CA THR A 61 -6.45 0.08 -2.69
C THR A 61 -7.38 1.29 -2.77
N LEU A 62 -7.08 2.37 -2.04
CA LEU A 62 -7.88 3.60 -2.06
C LEU A 62 -7.96 4.21 -3.45
N VAL A 63 -6.82 4.33 -4.11
CA VAL A 63 -6.71 4.89 -5.46
C VAL A 63 -7.51 4.03 -6.45
N LYS A 64 -7.38 2.69 -6.39
CA LYS A 64 -8.18 1.76 -7.22
C LYS A 64 -9.69 1.99 -7.05
N TYR A 65 -10.17 2.12 -5.82
CA TYR A 65 -11.60 2.32 -5.55
C TYR A 65 -12.10 3.75 -5.83
N LEU A 66 -11.25 4.77 -5.69
CA LEU A 66 -11.56 6.15 -6.07
C LEU A 66 -11.72 6.27 -7.59
N THR A 67 -10.80 5.70 -8.36
CA THR A 67 -10.88 5.70 -9.83
C THR A 67 -12.07 4.85 -10.33
N ALA A 68 -12.36 3.71 -9.69
CA ALA A 68 -13.55 2.92 -9.98
C ALA A 68 -14.87 3.63 -9.64
N ARG A 69 -14.86 4.64 -8.76
CA ARG A 69 -16.03 5.48 -8.49
C ARG A 69 -16.22 6.57 -9.57
N ARG A 70 -15.14 6.98 -10.21
CA ARG A 70 -15.14 8.08 -11.20
C ARG A 70 -15.38 7.60 -12.63
N TYR A 71 -14.88 6.41 -12.99
CA TYR A 71 -15.03 5.82 -14.32
C TYR A 71 -15.84 4.52 -14.33
N ASP A 72 -16.86 4.46 -15.19
CA ASP A 72 -17.70 3.27 -15.35
C ASP A 72 -16.93 2.05 -15.87
N GLU A 73 -15.87 2.24 -16.68
CA GLU A 73 -15.01 1.15 -17.16
C GLU A 73 -14.22 0.49 -16.03
N ALA A 74 -13.58 1.29 -15.17
CA ALA A 74 -12.90 0.79 -13.97
C ALA A 74 -13.88 0.17 -12.97
N ALA A 75 -15.09 0.71 -12.85
CA ALA A 75 -16.18 0.11 -12.05
C ALA A 75 -16.62 -1.25 -12.61
N ARG A 76 -16.62 -1.39 -13.94
CA ARG A 76 -16.94 -2.64 -14.64
C ARG A 76 -15.83 -3.67 -14.44
N GLU A 77 -14.57 -3.27 -14.51
CA GLU A 77 -13.44 -4.15 -14.20
C GLU A 77 -13.51 -4.68 -12.78
N VAL A 78 -13.72 -3.83 -11.78
CA VAL A 78 -13.82 -4.27 -10.37
C VAL A 78 -14.99 -5.24 -10.17
N LYS A 79 -16.13 -5.02 -10.84
CA LYS A 79 -17.26 -5.96 -10.80
C LYS A 79 -16.96 -7.28 -11.51
N LEU A 80 -16.33 -7.24 -12.68
CA LEU A 80 -15.97 -8.44 -13.43
C LEU A 80 -14.94 -9.27 -12.67
N GLU A 81 -13.99 -8.61 -11.99
CA GLU A 81 -13.00 -9.26 -11.13
C GLU A 81 -13.63 -10.00 -9.96
N GLN A 82 -14.78 -9.52 -9.44
CA GLN A 82 -15.54 -10.16 -8.37
C GLN A 82 -16.46 -11.29 -8.85
N THR A 83 -16.79 -11.37 -10.14
CA THR A 83 -17.87 -12.25 -10.63
C THR A 83 -17.38 -13.33 -11.60
N ASP A 84 -16.17 -13.21 -12.16
CA ASP A 84 -15.76 -14.03 -13.30
C ASP A 84 -14.35 -14.66 -13.10
N GLU A 85 -14.33 -15.94 -12.70
CA GLU A 85 -13.13 -16.73 -12.39
C GLU A 85 -12.19 -16.89 -13.60
N ARG A 86 -12.76 -16.90 -14.82
CA ARG A 86 -12.00 -17.05 -16.08
C ARG A 86 -11.16 -15.83 -16.41
N ARG A 87 -11.68 -14.62 -16.14
CA ARG A 87 -10.92 -13.38 -16.34
C ARG A 87 -9.79 -13.23 -15.32
N GLN A 88 -9.94 -13.79 -14.12
CA GLN A 88 -8.85 -13.84 -13.15
C GLN A 88 -7.65 -14.66 -13.68
N MET A 89 -7.88 -15.79 -14.36
CA MET A 89 -6.81 -16.61 -14.93
C MET A 89 -6.05 -15.92 -16.07
N ILE A 90 -6.74 -15.13 -16.91
CA ILE A 90 -6.11 -14.40 -18.03
C ILE A 90 -5.35 -13.17 -17.49
N ARG A 91 -5.93 -12.45 -16.52
CA ARG A 91 -5.24 -11.31 -15.86
C ARG A 91 -4.04 -11.77 -15.03
N ALA A 92 -4.06 -13.01 -14.52
CA ALA A 92 -2.92 -13.62 -13.84
C ALA A 92 -1.66 -13.75 -14.72
N GLN A 93 -1.80 -13.70 -16.04
CA GLN A 93 -0.68 -13.74 -16.99
C GLN A 93 -0.14 -12.35 -17.38
N ALA A 94 -0.83 -11.26 -17.03
CA ALA A 94 -0.44 -9.90 -17.40
C ALA A 94 0.30 -9.21 -16.24
N GLY A 95 1.46 -8.59 -16.51
CA GLY A 95 2.48 -8.10 -15.57
C GLY A 95 2.05 -7.32 -14.31
N SER A 96 0.78 -6.92 -14.19
CA SER A 96 0.18 -6.43 -12.94
C SER A 96 0.36 -7.40 -11.76
N LYS A 97 0.23 -8.73 -11.94
CA LYS A 97 0.44 -9.69 -10.85
C LYS A 97 1.89 -9.88 -10.49
N ALA A 98 2.80 -9.86 -11.45
CA ALA A 98 4.23 -9.86 -11.18
C ALA A 98 4.61 -8.63 -10.33
N PHE A 99 4.09 -7.45 -10.68
CA PHE A 99 4.29 -6.22 -9.91
C PHE A 99 3.73 -6.31 -8.47
N GLU A 100 2.48 -6.78 -8.30
CA GLU A 100 1.88 -7.00 -6.97
C GLU A 100 2.73 -7.96 -6.12
N ILE A 101 3.20 -9.06 -6.71
CA ILE A 101 4.05 -10.04 -6.03
C ILE A 101 5.41 -9.44 -5.67
N THR A 102 6.04 -8.68 -6.57
CA THR A 102 7.32 -8.02 -6.29
C THR A 102 7.20 -7.02 -5.14
N ILE A 103 6.15 -6.19 -5.13
CA ILE A 103 5.92 -5.27 -4.00
C ILE A 103 5.66 -6.05 -2.72
N ALA A 104 4.85 -7.11 -2.76
CA ALA A 104 4.58 -7.94 -1.59
C ALA A 104 5.87 -8.56 -1.02
N PHE A 105 6.75 -9.07 -1.88
CA PHE A 105 8.06 -9.59 -1.49
C PHE A 105 8.98 -8.50 -0.92
N SER A 106 9.04 -7.31 -1.53
CA SER A 106 9.81 -6.19 -1.01
C SER A 106 9.33 -5.73 0.37
N CYS A 107 8.01 -5.68 0.57
CA CYS A 107 7.40 -5.39 1.87
C CYS A 107 7.77 -6.44 2.91
N LEU A 108 7.69 -7.73 2.55
CA LEU A 108 8.05 -8.83 3.44
C LEU A 108 9.53 -8.77 3.80
N ALA A 109 10.41 -8.54 2.82
CA ALA A 109 11.84 -8.39 3.05
C ALA A 109 12.15 -7.21 3.99
N LEU A 110 11.49 -6.06 3.82
CA LEU A 110 11.62 -4.91 4.71
C LEU A 110 11.18 -5.23 6.15
N LEU A 111 10.06 -5.94 6.31
CA LEU A 111 9.55 -6.33 7.63
C LEU A 111 10.47 -7.34 8.32
N VAL A 112 10.88 -8.40 7.62
CA VAL A 112 11.80 -9.40 8.15
C VAL A 112 13.12 -8.76 8.55
N TYR A 113 13.69 -7.93 7.67
CA TYR A 113 14.94 -7.22 7.97
C TYR A 113 14.79 -6.26 9.16
N SER A 114 13.67 -5.55 9.24
CA SER A 114 13.40 -4.67 10.39
C SER A 114 13.26 -5.48 11.69
N PHE A 115 12.66 -6.67 11.64
CA PHE A 115 12.53 -7.55 12.79
C PHE A 115 13.87 -8.16 13.23
N THR A 116 14.68 -8.64 12.29
CA THR A 116 16.00 -9.24 12.60
C THR A 116 17.01 -8.20 13.07
N SER A 117 16.91 -6.97 12.57
CA SER A 117 17.78 -5.85 12.94
C SER A 117 17.27 -5.08 14.17
N ALA A 118 16.45 -5.71 15.01
CA ALA A 118 15.85 -5.05 16.18
C ALA A 118 16.85 -4.47 17.16
N HIS A 119 18.06 -5.03 17.20
CA HIS A 119 19.13 -4.60 18.09
C HIS A 119 19.88 -3.35 17.59
N THR A 120 19.69 -2.95 16.32
CA THR A 120 20.32 -1.75 15.76
C THR A 120 19.29 -0.63 15.60
N THR A 121 19.44 0.43 16.38
CA THR A 121 18.55 1.60 16.33
C THR A 121 18.81 2.52 15.14
N GLN A 122 20.00 2.46 14.52
CA GLN A 122 20.38 3.33 13.41
C GLN A 122 19.89 2.82 12.05
N PHE A 123 19.35 3.69 11.20
CA PHE A 123 18.95 3.34 9.84
C PHE A 123 20.16 3.01 8.97
N ASP A 124 20.31 1.74 8.62
CA ASP A 124 21.41 1.27 7.77
C ASP A 124 21.07 1.45 6.29
N ALA A 125 22.09 1.51 5.44
CA ALA A 125 21.93 1.67 3.99
C ALA A 125 21.01 0.58 3.36
N LEU A 126 21.09 -0.65 3.88
CA LEU A 126 20.25 -1.76 3.43
C LEU A 126 18.76 -1.53 3.78
N TRP A 127 18.47 -0.97 4.95
CA TRP A 127 17.10 -0.62 5.35
C TRP A 127 16.52 0.44 4.40
N ALA A 128 17.30 1.49 4.13
CA ALA A 128 16.89 2.57 3.23
C ALA A 128 16.66 2.06 1.80
N TYR A 129 17.49 1.15 1.32
CA TYR A 129 17.32 0.50 0.03
C TYR A 129 16.03 -0.33 -0.05
N LEU A 130 15.72 -1.12 0.98
CA LEU A 130 14.48 -1.90 1.04
C LEU A 130 13.25 -1.00 1.12
N ALA A 131 13.31 0.10 1.88
CA ALA A 131 12.24 1.09 1.92
C ALA A 131 12.04 1.74 0.55
N PHE A 132 13.13 2.09 -0.14
CA PHE A 132 13.09 2.65 -1.50
C PHE A 132 12.44 1.69 -2.51
N MET A 133 12.79 0.40 -2.45
CA MET A 133 12.19 -0.68 -3.25
C MET A 133 10.68 -0.85 -3.06
N VAL A 134 10.13 -0.40 -1.93
CA VAL A 134 8.68 -0.39 -1.68
C VAL A 134 8.07 0.94 -2.13
N VAL A 135 8.67 2.06 -1.74
CA VAL A 135 8.12 3.40 -1.96
C VAL A 135 8.10 3.79 -3.43
N VAL A 136 9.19 3.58 -4.17
CA VAL A 136 9.30 4.07 -5.55
C VAL A 136 8.34 3.35 -6.49
N PRO A 137 8.27 2.01 -6.54
CA PRO A 137 7.30 1.34 -7.39
C PRO A 137 5.86 1.72 -7.05
N LEU A 138 5.56 1.89 -5.76
CA LEU A 138 4.24 2.30 -5.30
C LEU A 138 3.90 3.74 -5.71
N ALA A 139 4.86 4.67 -5.58
CA ALA A 139 4.70 6.04 -6.05
C ALA A 139 4.52 6.10 -7.57
N VAL A 140 5.28 5.32 -8.33
CA VAL A 140 5.13 5.20 -9.79
C VAL A 140 3.74 4.66 -10.14
N TYR A 141 3.27 3.62 -9.44
CA TYR A 141 1.94 3.06 -9.63
C TYR A 141 0.84 4.09 -9.38
N ILE A 142 0.90 4.81 -8.26
CA ILE A 142 -0.05 5.88 -7.94
C ILE A 142 0.02 7.01 -8.98
N ALA A 143 1.21 7.45 -9.37
CA ALA A 143 1.40 8.53 -10.32
C ALA A 143 0.84 8.17 -11.71
N PHE A 144 1.09 6.95 -12.19
CA PHE A 144 0.50 6.45 -13.43
C PHE A 144 -1.02 6.42 -13.35
N LEU A 145 -1.57 5.97 -12.22
CA LEU A 145 -3.00 5.87 -12.03
C LEU A 145 -3.67 7.26 -12.04
N ILE A 146 -3.05 8.26 -11.40
CA ILE A 146 -3.49 9.67 -11.46
C ILE A 146 -3.32 10.25 -12.87
N HIS A 147 -2.21 9.96 -13.56
CA HIS A 147 -1.99 10.47 -14.91
C HIS A 147 -3.05 9.96 -15.89
N TYR A 148 -3.43 8.69 -15.79
CA TYR A 148 -4.53 8.12 -16.58
C TYR A 148 -5.90 8.70 -16.19
N ASP A 149 -6.14 9.09 -14.92
CA ASP A 149 -7.33 9.82 -14.45
C ASP A 149 -7.43 11.25 -15.01
N HIS A 150 -6.35 11.86 -15.49
CA HIS A 150 -6.40 13.20 -16.09
C HIS A 150 -6.56 13.19 -17.62
N ARG A 151 -6.32 12.06 -18.28
CA ARG A 151 -6.27 11.96 -19.75
C ARG A 151 -7.56 11.43 -20.40
N PHE A 152 -8.53 10.96 -19.60
CA PHE A 152 -9.84 10.47 -20.03
C PHE A 152 -10.95 11.08 -19.16
#